data_AF-A0A382AAK2-F1
#
_entry.id   AF-A0A382AAK2-F1
#
_cell.length_a   1.000
_cell.length_b   1.000
_cell.length_c   1.000
_cell.angle_alpha   90.00
_cell.angle_beta   90.00
_cell.angle_gamma   90.00
#
_symmetry.space_group_name_H-M   'P 1'
#
loop_
_entity.id
_entity.type
_entity.pdbx_description
1 polymer ?
#
loop_
_entity_poly.entity_id
_entity_poly.type
_entity_poly.pdbx_seq_one_letter_code
_entity_poly.pdbx_strand_id
1 'polypeptide(L)'
;VFTDLQWHDWVGSLGVLIIVAAYLWLQIGRIAGQNVVFSGANLLGSMLILVSLYFNFNFSAVLIEIFWIIISLFGLVMGLRRFKLTR
;
A
#
# COMPACT_ATOMS: atom_id res chain seq x y z
N VAL A 1 -8.24 3.65 25.52
CA VAL A 1 -8.48 3.59 24.06
C VAL A 1 -7.25 3.09 23.32
N PHE A 2 -6.06 3.68 23.51
CA PHE A 2 -4.82 3.18 22.88
C PHE A 2 -4.02 2.18 23.73
N THR A 3 -4.41 1.96 24.98
CA THR A 3 -3.73 1.09 25.94
C THR A 3 -3.75 -0.39 25.55
N ASP A 4 -4.68 -0.79 24.69
CA ASP A 4 -4.87 -2.18 24.27
C ASP A 4 -4.25 -2.49 22.90
N LEU A 5 -3.64 -1.49 22.24
CA LEU A 5 -2.99 -1.65 20.95
C LEU A 5 -1.77 -2.57 21.07
N GLN A 6 -1.76 -3.62 20.26
CA GLN A 6 -0.65 -4.55 20.18
C GLN A 6 0.34 -4.11 19.12
N TRP A 7 1.53 -4.70 19.12
CA TRP A 7 2.60 -4.38 18.15
C TRP A 7 2.14 -4.52 16.70
N HIS A 8 1.26 -5.49 16.39
CA HIS A 8 0.76 -5.71 15.04
C HIS A 8 -0.21 -4.61 14.58
N ASP A 9 -0.92 -3.96 15.50
CA ASP A 9 -1.80 -2.83 15.18
C ASP A 9 -0.97 -1.60 14.78
N TRP A 10 0.19 -1.42 15.41
CA TRP A 10 1.16 -0.39 15.00
C TRP A 10 1.76 -0.67 13.63
N VAL A 11 2.07 -1.94 13.33
CA VAL A 11 2.54 -2.36 12.01
C VAL A 11 1.48 -2.10 10.94
N GLY A 12 0.22 -2.50 11.19
CA GLY A 12 -0.88 -2.22 10.28
C GLY A 12 -1.13 -0.72 10.09
N SER A 13 -1.09 0.05 11.19
CA SER A 13 -1.24 1.50 11.17
C SER A 13 -0.13 2.20 10.36
N LEU A 14 1.11 1.72 10.45
CA LEU A 14 2.20 2.21 9.60
C LEU A 14 1.90 1.92 8.11
N GLY A 15 1.35 0.75 7.80
CA GLY A 15 0.89 0.43 6.45
C GLY A 15 -0.16 1.40 5.93
N VAL A 16 -1.18 1.71 6.75
CA VAL A 16 -2.21 2.72 6.44
C VAL A 16 -1.58 4.08 6.17
N LEU A 17 -0.66 4.53 7.04
CA LEU A 17 0.04 5.81 6.87
C LEU A 17 0.81 5.88 5.55
N ILE A 18 1.49 4.79 5.14
CA ILE A 18 2.22 4.73 3.87
C ILE A 18 1.27 4.88 2.68
N ILE A 19 0.15 4.14 2.66
CA ILE A 19 -0.85 4.22 1.59
C ILE A 19 -1.44 5.64 1.50
N VAL A 20 -1.85 6.20 2.64
CA VAL A 20 -2.46 7.53 2.68
C VAL A 20 -1.45 8.61 2.26
N ALA A 21 -0.19 8.51 2.68
CA ALA A 21 0.86 9.43 2.25
C ALA A 21 1.12 9.33 0.74
N ALA A 22 1.16 8.12 0.18
CA ALA A 22 1.29 7.92 -1.26
C ALA A 22 0.09 8.50 -2.03
N TYR A 23 -1.13 8.30 -1.53
CA TYR A 23 -2.34 8.87 -2.11
C TYR A 23 -2.35 10.40 -2.03
N LEU A 24 -1.93 10.98 -0.91
CA LEU A 24 -1.77 12.42 -0.78
C LEU A 24 -0.79 12.95 -1.83
N TRP A 25 0.35 12.26 -2.00
CA TRP A 25 1.37 12.68 -2.95
C TRP A 25 0.90 12.61 -4.42
N LEU A 26 0.07 11.60 -4.74
CA LEU A 26 -0.68 11.51 -6.00
C LEU A 26 -1.67 12.67 -6.15
N GLN A 27 -2.47 12.94 -5.13
CA GLN A 27 -3.53 13.96 -5.16
C GLN A 27 -2.99 15.37 -5.38
N ILE A 28 -1.82 15.70 -4.83
CA ILE A 28 -1.14 16.98 -5.05
C ILE A 28 -0.35 17.03 -6.38
N GLY A 29 -0.49 16.01 -7.24
CA GLY A 29 0.05 15.99 -8.59
C GLY A 29 1.57 15.82 -8.69
N ARG A 30 2.22 15.37 -7.61
CA ARG A 30 3.70 15.22 -7.56
C ARG A 30 4.17 13.86 -8.09
N ILE A 31 3.34 12.83 -8.01
CA ILE A 31 3.58 11.52 -8.61
C ILE A 31 2.36 11.10 -9.42
N ALA A 32 2.56 10.35 -10.50
CA ALA A 32 1.47 9.75 -11.28
C ALA A 32 1.11 8.37 -10.73
N GLY A 33 -0.13 7.90 -10.91
CA GLY A 33 -0.54 6.56 -10.48
C GLY A 33 0.21 5.40 -11.15
N GLN A 34 0.84 5.66 -12.29
CA GLN A 34 1.70 4.71 -13.03
C GLN A 34 3.17 4.76 -12.57
N ASN A 35 3.48 5.62 -11.59
CA ASN A 35 4.83 5.74 -11.04
C ASN A 35 5.12 4.54 -10.12
N VAL A 36 6.30 3.94 -10.29
CA VAL A 36 6.77 2.81 -9.48
C VAL A 36 6.79 3.10 -7.97
N VAL A 37 7.01 4.36 -7.57
CA VAL A 37 6.98 4.78 -6.16
C VAL A 37 5.57 4.68 -5.59
N PHE A 38 4.56 5.12 -6.35
CA PHE A 38 3.16 5.04 -5.91
C PHE A 38 2.72 3.58 -5.73
N SER A 39 2.96 2.76 -6.74
CA SER A 39 2.61 1.33 -6.69
C SER A 39 3.43 0.58 -5.65
N GLY A 40 4.72 0.88 -5.48
CA GLY A 40 5.56 0.28 -4.45
C GLY A 40 5.13 0.62 -3.03
N ALA A 41 4.74 1.88 -2.79
CA ALA A 41 4.23 2.31 -1.50
C ALA A 41 2.91 1.61 -1.15
N ASN A 42 1.97 1.51 -2.10
CA ASN A 42 0.72 0.78 -1.89
C ASN A 42 0.95 -0.70 -1.63
N LEU A 43 1.86 -1.35 -2.37
CA LEU A 43 2.21 -2.76 -2.15
C LEU A 43 2.75 -2.98 -0.74
N LEU A 44 3.73 -2.17 -0.32
CA LEU A 44 4.33 -2.26 1.00
C LEU A 44 3.29 -2.01 2.09
N GLY A 45 2.49 -0.95 1.96
CA GLY A 45 1.46 -0.61 2.93
C GLY A 45 0.43 -1.72 3.11
N SER A 46 -0.02 -2.33 2.00
CA SER A 46 -1.01 -3.40 2.03
C SER A 46 -0.47 -4.66 2.71
N MET A 47 0.82 -4.98 2.47
CA MET A 47 1.49 -6.09 3.16
C MET A 47 1.57 -5.87 4.66
N LEU A 48 1.85 -4.65 5.12
CA LEU A 48 1.88 -4.32 6.55
C LEU A 48 0.49 -4.39 7.19
N ILE A 49 -0.56 -3.94 6.48
CA ILE A 49 -1.94 -4.06 6.96
C ILE A 49 -2.33 -5.54 7.11
N LEU A 50 -1.95 -6.40 6.16
CA LEU A 50 -2.19 -7.85 6.27
C LEU A 50 -1.52 -8.47 7.50
N VAL A 51 -0.37 -7.96 7.97
CA VAL A 51 0.23 -8.42 9.23
C VAL A 51 -0.72 -8.18 10.41
N SER A 52 -1.34 -7.00 10.49
CA SER A 52 -2.33 -6.71 11.53
C SER A 52 -3.58 -7.58 11.40
N LEU A 53 -4.05 -7.79 10.16
CA LEU A 53 -5.25 -8.59 9.87
C LEU A 53 -5.04 -10.09 10.09
N TYR A 54 -3.79 -10.57 10.12
CA TYR A 54 -3.50 -11.94 10.50
C TYR A 54 -3.83 -12.20 11.98
N PHE A 55 -3.60 -11.22 12.86
CA PHE A 55 -3.92 -11.32 14.29
C PHE A 55 -5.37 -10.91 14.60
N ASN A 56 -5.84 -9.86 13.93
CA ASN A 56 -7.19 -9.31 14.09
C ASN A 56 -7.98 -9.48 12.79
N PHE A 57 -8.47 -10.69 12.55
CA PHE A 57 -9.06 -11.04 11.26
C PHE A 57 -10.32 -10.24 10.92
N ASN A 58 -10.29 -9.63 9.74
CA ASN A 58 -11.44 -9.01 9.10
C ASN A 58 -11.43 -9.36 7.62
N PHE A 59 -12.42 -10.17 7.19
CA PHE A 59 -12.48 -10.67 5.82
C PHE A 59 -12.57 -9.56 4.77
N SER A 60 -13.41 -8.55 5.01
CA SER A 60 -13.58 -7.42 4.08
C SER A 60 -12.29 -6.61 3.95
N ALA A 61 -11.57 -6.40 5.05
CA ALA A 61 -10.27 -5.72 5.05
C ALA A 61 -9.21 -6.56 4.32
N VAL A 62 -9.14 -7.87 4.57
CA VAL A 62 -8.20 -8.75 3.86
C VAL A 62 -8.48 -8.73 2.36
N LEU A 63 -9.75 -8.76 1.95
CA LEU A 63 -10.14 -8.76 0.55
C LEU A 63 -9.69 -7.47 -0.17
N ILE A 64 -9.88 -6.30 0.44
CA ILE A 64 -9.43 -5.04 -0.17
C ILE A 64 -7.89 -4.96 -0.24
N GLU A 65 -7.16 -5.44 0.77
CA GLU A 65 -5.70 -5.47 0.73
C GLU A 65 -5.17 -6.41 -0.38
N ILE A 66 -5.83 -7.55 -0.62
CA ILE A 66 -5.49 -8.41 -1.77
C ILE A 66 -5.66 -7.67 -3.09
N PHE A 67 -6.75 -6.91 -3.27
CA PHE A 67 -6.93 -6.09 -4.47
C PHE A 67 -5.87 -5.00 -4.60
N TRP A 68 -5.50 -4.33 -3.50
CA TRP A 68 -4.42 -3.35 -3.52
C TRP A 68 -3.08 -3.96 -3.93
N ILE A 69 -2.76 -5.16 -3.44
CA ILE A 69 -1.55 -5.89 -3.85
C ILE A 69 -1.58 -6.17 -5.35
N ILE A 70 -2.69 -6.70 -5.89
CA ILE A 70 -2.82 -7.02 -7.32
C ILE A 70 -2.67 -5.76 -8.19
N ILE A 71 -3.37 -4.68 -7.85
CA ILE A 71 -3.32 -3.40 -8.57
C ILE A 71 -1.90 -2.82 -8.51
N SER A 72 -1.24 -2.91 -7.35
CA SER A 72 0.12 -2.40 -7.16
C SER A 72 1.14 -3.20 -7.96
N LEU A 73 1.03 -4.52 -8.02
CA LEU A 73 1.89 -5.36 -8.87
C LEU A 73 1.73 -4.99 -10.35
N PHE A 74 0.48 -4.79 -10.81
CA PHE A 74 0.22 -4.33 -12.18
C PHE A 74 0.85 -2.96 -12.46
N GLY A 75 0.69 -1.99 -11.54
CA GLY A 75 1.29 -0.66 -11.62
C GLY A 75 2.82 -0.69 -11.66
N LEU A 76 3.46 -1.53 -10.83
CA LEU A 76 4.91 -1.72 -10.83
C LEU A 76 5.42 -2.26 -12.18
N VAL A 77 4.77 -3.30 -12.73
CA VAL A 77 5.15 -3.87 -14.03
C VAL A 77 5.05 -2.82 -15.14
N MET A 78 3.97 -2.04 -15.16
CA MET A 78 3.81 -0.96 -16.15
C MET A 78 4.85 0.16 -15.99
N GLY A 79 5.09 0.60 -14.75
CA GLY A 79 6.06 1.66 -14.45
C GLY A 79 7.48 1.27 -14.82
N LEU A 80 7.89 0.04 -14.51
CA LEU A 80 9.22 -0.49 -14.87
C LEU A 80 9.40 -0.63 -16.38
N ARG A 81 8.35 -1.00 -17.13
CA ARG A 81 8.39 -1.04 -18.61
C ARG A 81 8.58 0.35 -19.21
N ARG A 82 7.90 1.38 -18.69
CA ARG A 82 8.09 2.77 -19.13
C ARG A 82 9.51 3.27 -18.89
N PHE A 83 10.08 2.97 -17.72
CA PHE A 83 11.47 3.34 -17.42
C PHE A 83 12.47 2.79 -18.45
N LYS A 84 12.25 1.59 -18.99
CA LYS A 84 13.09 0.99 -20.03
C LYS A 84 12.92 1.60 -21.41
N LEU A 85 11.79 2.23 -21.71
CA LEU A 85 11.49 2.83 -23.02
C LEU A 85 11.97 4.29 -23.14
N THR A 86 12.25 4.94 -22.01
CA THR A 86 12.66 6.35 -21.96
C THR A 86 14.18 6.51 -21.75
N ARG A 87 14.91 5.40 -21.57
CA ARG A 87 16.37 5.32 -21.61
C ARG A 87 16.78 4.70 -22.94
#